data_AF-A0A8H8BTD1-F1
#
_entry.id   AF-A0A8H8BTD1-F1
#
_cell.length_a   1.000
_cell.length_b   1.000
_cell.length_c   1.000
_cell.angle_alpha   90.00
_cell.angle_beta   90.00
_cell.angle_gamma   90.00
#
_symmetry.space_group_name_H-M   'P 1'
#
loop_
_entity.id
_entity.type
_entity.pdbx_description
1 polymer ?
#
loop_
_entity_poly.entity_id
_entity_poly.type
_entity_poly.pdbx_seq_one_letter_code
_entity_poly.pdbx_strand_id
1 'polypeptide(L)'
;MDKHTRPYVCLNPGCIDVNFGNKAGLHCHERERHGSTKLPCPISVCRRHVKGFSRKRNLDLHIKTCHGFSTEQVVSQETRIEDVFSESLAEEYGLGMRGDIESITGGTSNIDSISLQTKLQELEKEKKELELCQARVDGDILALKRALQIVSGVSG
;
A
#
# COMPACT_ATOMS: atom_id res chain seq x y z
N MET A 1 49.74 -19.35 -10.08
CA MET A 1 48.45 -19.86 -9.58
C MET A 1 47.42 -18.76 -9.78
N ASP A 2 46.80 -18.75 -10.95
CA ASP A 2 45.89 -17.71 -11.42
C ASP A 2 44.51 -17.84 -10.77
N LYS A 3 44.19 -16.89 -9.88
CA LYS A 3 42.96 -16.87 -9.08
C LYS A 3 41.76 -16.24 -9.79
N HIS A 4 41.76 -16.20 -11.14
CA HIS A 4 40.73 -15.53 -11.94
C HIS A 4 39.58 -16.44 -12.39
N THR A 5 39.35 -17.57 -11.72
CA THR A 5 38.14 -18.34 -11.98
C THR A 5 36.95 -17.57 -11.41
N ARG A 6 36.02 -17.15 -12.27
CA ARG A 6 34.68 -16.66 -11.90
C ARG A 6 33.67 -17.80 -12.07
N PRO A 7 33.65 -18.83 -11.19
CA PRO A 7 32.84 -20.03 -11.38
C PRO A 7 31.35 -19.81 -11.09
N TYR A 8 30.99 -18.68 -10.48
CA TYR A 8 29.62 -18.42 -10.08
C TYR A 8 28.88 -17.70 -11.21
N VAL A 9 27.86 -18.35 -11.77
CA VAL A 9 27.12 -17.84 -12.93
C VAL A 9 25.64 -17.64 -12.61
N CYS A 10 25.06 -16.52 -13.07
CA CYS A 10 23.60 -16.32 -12.98
C CYS A 10 22.88 -17.12 -14.07
N LEU A 11 21.90 -17.93 -13.65
CA LEU A 11 21.14 -18.83 -14.54
C LEU A 11 19.83 -18.23 -15.05
N ASN A 12 19.53 -16.97 -14.76
CA ASN A 12 18.27 -16.37 -15.16
C ASN A 12 18.27 -16.01 -16.67
N PRO A 13 17.26 -16.43 -17.44
CA PRO A 13 17.20 -16.19 -18.88
C PRO A 13 17.17 -14.68 -19.18
N GLY A 14 18.09 -14.21 -20.03
CA GLY A 14 18.20 -12.81 -20.44
C GLY A 14 18.97 -11.89 -19.49
N CYS A 15 19.71 -12.43 -18.51
CA CYS A 15 20.55 -11.61 -17.65
C CYS A 15 21.88 -11.23 -18.30
N ILE A 16 22.26 -9.94 -18.21
CA ILE A 16 23.46 -9.37 -18.85
C ILE A 16 24.73 -9.66 -18.03
N ASP A 17 24.64 -9.67 -16.70
CA ASP A 17 25.78 -9.85 -15.80
C ASP A 17 25.88 -11.31 -15.33
N VAL A 18 26.58 -12.13 -16.10
CA VAL A 18 26.58 -13.59 -15.91
C VAL A 18 27.67 -14.13 -14.97
N ASN A 19 28.88 -13.56 -14.87
CA ASN A 19 29.99 -14.23 -14.17
C ASN A 19 30.54 -13.45 -12.95
N PHE A 20 30.58 -14.12 -11.80
CA PHE A 20 31.02 -13.57 -10.51
C PHE A 20 32.24 -14.31 -9.94
N GLY A 21 33.15 -13.56 -9.31
CA GLY A 21 34.35 -14.12 -8.66
C GLY A 21 34.07 -14.77 -7.30
N ASN A 22 32.91 -14.51 -6.70
CA ASN A 22 32.52 -15.08 -5.42
C ASN A 22 31.00 -15.35 -5.37
N LYS A 23 30.61 -16.27 -4.49
CA LYS A 23 29.20 -16.68 -4.29
C LYS A 23 28.34 -15.53 -3.74
N ALA A 24 28.93 -14.65 -2.91
CA ALA A 24 28.23 -13.50 -2.33
C ALA A 24 27.77 -12.50 -3.40
N GLY A 25 28.61 -12.24 -4.42
CA GLY A 25 28.28 -11.36 -5.55
C GLY A 25 27.14 -11.91 -6.39
N LEU A 26 27.16 -13.22 -6.70
CA LEU A 26 26.07 -13.90 -7.39
C LEU A 26 24.75 -13.80 -6.61
N HIS A 27 24.77 -14.08 -5.30
CA HIS A 27 23.56 -14.04 -4.49
C HIS A 27 22.98 -12.63 -4.31
N CYS A 28 23.84 -11.60 -4.24
CA CYS A 28 23.39 -10.21 -4.26
C CYS A 28 22.76 -9.85 -5.61
N HIS A 29 23.40 -10.24 -6.71
CA HIS A 29 22.89 -10.06 -8.05
C HIS A 29 21.53 -10.73 -8.25
N GLU A 30 21.38 -12.00 -7.86
CA GLU A 30 20.13 -12.76 -7.99
C GLU A 30 19.00 -12.10 -7.21
N ARG A 31 19.26 -11.64 -5.99
CA ARG A 31 18.25 -10.93 -5.18
C ARG A 31 17.84 -9.59 -5.80
N GLU A 32 18.76 -8.87 -6.42
CA GLU A 32 18.50 -7.53 -6.95
C GLU A 32 17.92 -7.52 -8.36
N ARG A 33 18.33 -8.47 -9.21
CA ARG A 33 17.92 -8.57 -10.61
C ARG A 33 16.81 -9.60 -10.83
N HIS A 34 16.76 -10.64 -10.00
CA HIS A 34 15.83 -11.78 -10.17
C HIS A 34 14.97 -12.07 -8.93
N GLY A 35 15.14 -11.30 -7.85
CA GLY A 35 14.34 -11.41 -6.64
C GLY A 35 12.85 -11.31 -6.99
N SER A 36 12.18 -12.46 -7.00
CA SER A 36 10.82 -12.62 -7.53
C SER A 36 9.77 -12.05 -6.56
N THR A 37 10.12 -11.89 -5.29
CA THR A 37 9.26 -11.31 -4.26
C THR A 37 9.32 -9.79 -4.31
N LYS A 38 8.63 -9.20 -5.30
CA LYS A 38 8.31 -7.78 -5.27
C LYS A 38 7.16 -7.59 -4.29
N LEU A 39 7.35 -6.75 -3.29
CA LEU A 39 6.32 -6.41 -2.31
C LEU A 39 5.47 -5.26 -2.90
N PRO A 40 4.23 -5.49 -3.32
CA PRO A 40 3.39 -4.45 -3.91
C PRO A 40 2.97 -3.43 -2.84
N CYS A 41 2.76 -2.18 -3.25
CA CYS A 41 2.05 -1.22 -2.40
C CYS A 41 0.60 -1.71 -2.20
N PRO A 42 0.04 -1.71 -0.98
CA PRO A 42 -1.34 -2.17 -0.73
C PRO A 42 -2.41 -1.26 -1.38
N ILE A 43 -2.06 -0.05 -1.79
CA ILE A 43 -2.98 0.91 -2.42
C ILE A 43 -3.05 0.65 -3.93
N SER A 44 -4.19 0.16 -4.41
CA SER A 44 -4.41 -0.25 -5.82
C SER A 44 -4.22 0.88 -6.84
N VAL A 45 -4.50 2.13 -6.45
CA VAL A 45 -4.28 3.32 -7.29
C VAL A 45 -2.81 3.77 -7.33
N CYS A 46 -1.95 3.23 -6.47
CA CYS A 46 -0.55 3.60 -6.44
C CYS A 46 0.22 2.92 -7.59
N ARG A 47 1.04 3.68 -8.33
CA ARG A 47 1.90 3.15 -9.40
C ARG A 47 2.85 2.04 -8.92
N ARG A 48 3.15 2.02 -7.63
CA ARG A 48 4.01 1.00 -7.00
C ARG A 48 3.25 -0.26 -6.57
N HIS A 49 1.93 -0.32 -6.75
CA HIS A 49 1.13 -1.55 -6.61
C HIS A 49 1.56 -2.60 -7.64
N VAL A 50 1.65 -2.21 -8.93
CA VAL A 50 2.05 -3.11 -10.02
C VAL A 50 3.56 -3.36 -10.03
N LYS A 51 4.36 -2.33 -9.76
CA LYS A 51 5.83 -2.41 -9.84
C LYS A 51 6.47 -3.07 -8.61
N GLY A 52 5.89 -2.87 -7.43
CA GLY A 52 6.38 -3.37 -6.15
C GLY A 52 7.77 -2.87 -5.73
N PHE A 53 8.24 -3.39 -4.60
CA PHE A 53 9.52 -3.08 -3.98
C PHE A 53 10.34 -4.35 -3.76
N SER A 54 11.66 -4.27 -3.93
CA SER A 54 12.56 -5.40 -3.69
C SER A 54 12.83 -5.68 -2.21
N ARG A 55 12.50 -4.75 -1.31
CA ARG A 55 12.77 -4.83 0.13
C ARG A 55 11.59 -4.28 0.93
N LYS A 56 11.24 -4.92 2.05
CA LYS A 56 10.16 -4.48 2.95
C LYS A 56 10.35 -3.05 3.44
N ARG A 57 11.58 -2.69 3.85
CA ARG A 57 11.93 -1.33 4.25
C ARG A 57 11.57 -0.26 3.21
N ASN A 58 11.75 -0.56 1.93
CA ASN A 58 11.45 0.39 0.86
C ASN A 58 9.94 0.54 0.64
N LEU A 59 9.18 -0.56 0.82
CA LEU A 59 7.73 -0.52 0.87
C LEU A 59 7.26 0.30 2.09
N ASP A 60 7.81 0.05 3.27
CA ASP A 60 7.45 0.75 4.51
C ASP A 60 7.71 2.24 4.41
N LEU A 61 8.90 2.61 3.92
CA LEU A 61 9.24 4.01 3.68
C LEU A 61 8.30 4.63 2.65
N HIS A 62 8.01 3.93 1.55
CA HIS A 62 7.08 4.41 0.55
C HIS A 62 5.68 4.66 1.12
N ILE A 63 5.15 3.75 1.93
CA ILE A 63 3.84 3.92 2.57
C ILE A 63 3.90 5.13 3.52
N LYS A 64 4.96 5.26 4.32
CA LYS A 64 5.14 6.41 5.23
C LYS A 64 5.23 7.74 4.49
N THR A 65 6.05 7.84 3.44
CA THR A 65 6.31 9.12 2.75
C THR A 65 5.28 9.47 1.69
N CYS A 66 4.69 8.48 1.02
CA CYS A 66 3.76 8.69 -0.10
C CYS A 66 2.30 8.62 0.33
N HIS A 67 2.01 7.93 1.44
CA HIS A 67 0.65 7.68 1.90
C HIS A 67 0.41 8.13 3.34
N GLY A 68 1.46 8.50 4.11
CA GLY A 68 1.30 9.00 5.47
C GLY A 68 0.91 7.96 6.52
N PHE A 69 0.92 6.66 6.17
CA PHE A 69 0.52 5.57 7.08
C PHE A 69 1.72 4.73 7.55
N SER A 70 1.64 4.14 8.74
CA SER A 70 2.59 3.11 9.19
C SER A 70 2.15 1.73 8.70
N THR A 71 3.09 0.90 8.22
CA THR A 71 2.83 -0.44 7.65
C THR A 71 2.02 -1.37 8.56
N GLU A 72 1.98 -1.14 9.86
CA GLU A 72 1.22 -1.95 10.82
C GLU A 72 -0.30 -1.77 10.71
N GLN A 73 -0.77 -0.70 10.07
CA GLN A 73 -2.20 -0.41 9.88
C GLN A 73 -2.77 -0.84 8.52
N VAL A 74 -1.96 -1.44 7.65
CA VAL A 74 -2.39 -1.86 6.30
C VAL A 74 -2.58 -3.37 6.15
N VAL A 75 -2.32 -4.14 7.21
CA VAL A 75 -2.56 -5.60 7.26
C VAL A 75 -3.75 -5.87 8.18
N SER A 76 -4.92 -5.41 7.77
CA SER A 76 -6.26 -5.94 8.07
C SER A 76 -7.27 -4.80 7.93
N GLN A 77 -8.41 -5.10 7.30
CA GLN A 77 -9.70 -4.42 7.48
C GLN A 77 -9.86 -3.05 6.80
N GLU A 78 -10.89 -2.80 5.95
CA GLU A 78 -12.32 -2.97 6.26
C GLU A 78 -12.62 -2.62 7.71
N THR A 79 -12.38 -1.38 8.13
CA THR A 79 -13.20 -0.63 9.11
C THR A 79 -12.50 0.68 9.49
N ARG A 80 -13.17 1.78 9.16
CA ARG A 80 -13.49 2.91 10.04
C ARG A 80 -12.57 3.11 11.27
N ILE A 81 -11.88 4.27 11.33
CA ILE A 81 -11.98 5.33 12.37
C ILE A 81 -10.63 6.09 12.54
N GLU A 82 -10.75 7.41 12.38
CA GLU A 82 -10.11 8.57 13.04
C GLU A 82 -8.58 8.78 13.07
N ASP A 83 -8.18 9.88 12.42
CA ASP A 83 -7.46 11.02 12.99
C ASP A 83 -6.73 10.81 14.32
N VAL A 84 -5.39 10.76 14.29
CA VAL A 84 -4.55 11.40 15.32
C VAL A 84 -3.26 11.96 14.69
N PHE A 85 -3.14 13.26 14.93
CA PHE A 85 -2.11 14.28 14.71
C PHE A 85 -0.68 14.00 15.21
N SER A 86 0.26 14.76 14.64
CA SER A 86 1.59 15.16 15.19
C SER A 86 2.64 14.05 15.34
N GLU A 87 3.93 14.23 15.13
CA GLU A 87 4.78 15.43 15.17
C GLU A 87 6.10 15.13 14.45
N SER A 88 6.68 16.17 13.88
CA SER A 88 7.95 16.15 13.16
C SER A 88 9.14 15.92 14.09
N LEU A 89 10.03 14.98 13.75
CA LEU A 89 11.46 15.14 14.04
C LEU A 89 12.32 14.38 13.01
N ALA A 90 12.88 15.10 12.06
CA ALA A 90 14.05 14.68 11.28
C ALA A 90 15.13 15.76 11.50
N GLU A 91 16.15 15.42 12.27
CA GLU A 91 17.49 15.01 11.80
C GLU A 91 18.41 16.20 11.49
N GLU A 92 19.44 16.31 12.33
CA GLU A 92 20.66 17.07 12.14
C GLU A 92 21.65 16.23 11.32
N TYR A 93 21.95 16.67 10.09
CA TYR A 93 23.34 16.83 9.63
C TYR A 93 23.34 17.76 8.40
N GLY A 94 24.13 18.82 8.50
CA GLY A 94 24.06 19.96 7.61
C GLY A 94 24.81 19.82 6.29
N LEU A 95 24.33 20.57 5.30
CA LEU A 95 25.13 21.32 4.33
C LEU A 95 24.41 22.65 4.10
N GLY A 96 25.08 23.76 4.41
CA GLY A 96 24.47 25.07 4.58
C GLY A 96 24.27 25.89 3.30
N MET A 97 23.34 26.84 3.40
CA MET A 97 23.45 28.19 2.81
C MET A 97 22.67 29.16 3.72
N ARG A 98 23.27 30.32 3.99
CA ARG A 98 22.68 31.45 4.71
C ARG A 98 21.65 32.14 3.79
N GLY A 99 20.46 32.37 4.30
CA GLY A 99 19.43 33.21 3.71
C GLY A 99 18.40 33.53 4.80
N ASP A 100 18.15 34.82 4.96
CA ASP A 100 17.52 35.45 6.11
C ASP A 100 16.06 35.02 6.35
N ILE A 101 15.70 34.99 7.63
CA ILE A 101 14.37 34.71 8.15
C ILE A 101 13.46 35.89 7.79
N GLU A 102 12.48 35.66 6.91
CA GLU A 102 11.24 36.44 6.90
C GLU A 102 10.01 35.52 6.81
N SER A 103 9.11 35.81 7.73
CA SER A 103 7.87 35.14 8.06
C SER A 103 6.83 35.27 6.95
N ILE A 104 6.38 34.15 6.37
CA ILE A 104 5.09 34.08 5.68
C ILE A 104 4.28 32.95 6.31
N THR A 105 3.54 33.33 7.35
CA THR A 105 2.43 32.58 7.91
C THR A 105 1.20 32.73 7.00
N GLY A 106 0.51 31.62 6.75
CA GLY A 106 -0.92 31.63 6.43
C GLY A 106 -1.31 31.30 5.00
N GLY A 107 -1.97 30.15 4.80
CA GLY A 107 -2.93 29.99 3.71
C GLY A 107 -2.95 28.67 2.95
N THR A 108 -2.96 27.49 3.60
CA THR A 108 -3.25 26.22 2.89
C THR A 108 -4.41 25.40 3.47
N SER A 109 -4.91 25.72 4.68
CA SER A 109 -5.90 24.90 5.39
C SER A 109 -7.33 24.92 4.81
N ASN A 110 -7.66 25.85 3.91
CA ASN A 110 -9.03 26.04 3.44
C ASN A 110 -9.41 25.11 2.27
N ILE A 111 -8.45 24.77 1.40
CA ILE A 111 -8.69 23.92 0.21
C ILE A 111 -8.89 22.46 0.63
N ASP A 112 -8.12 22.00 1.62
CA ASP A 112 -8.21 20.64 2.14
C ASP A 112 -9.56 20.41 2.85
N SER A 113 -10.08 21.41 3.57
CA SER A 113 -11.36 21.32 4.28
C SER A 113 -12.55 21.14 3.32
N ILE A 114 -12.61 21.90 2.23
CA ILE A 114 -13.70 21.81 1.23
C ILE A 114 -13.65 20.47 0.47
N SER A 115 -12.45 20.00 0.13
CA SER A 115 -12.24 18.71 -0.53
C SER A 115 -12.72 17.54 0.36
N LEU A 116 -12.38 17.60 1.65
CA LEU A 116 -12.82 16.60 2.63
C LEU A 116 -14.34 16.64 2.87
N GLN A 117 -14.93 17.83 2.97
CA GLN A 117 -16.39 17.98 3.08
C GLN A 117 -17.14 17.40 1.88
N THR A 118 -16.62 17.62 0.67
CA THR A 118 -17.20 17.06 -0.56
C THR A 118 -17.14 15.53 -0.54
N LYS A 119 -16.01 14.96 -0.14
CA LYS A 119 -15.84 13.50 -0.05
C LYS A 119 -16.73 12.87 1.02
N LEU A 120 -16.91 13.54 2.17
CA LEU A 120 -17.84 13.10 3.20
C LEU A 120 -19.27 13.01 2.67
N GLN A 121 -19.75 14.04 1.98
CA GLN A 121 -21.09 14.05 1.41
C GLN A 121 -21.30 12.94 0.36
N GLU A 122 -20.28 12.66 -0.45
CA GLU A 122 -20.31 11.57 -1.43
C GLU A 122 -20.42 10.20 -0.75
N LEU A 123 -19.60 9.94 0.27
CA LEU A 123 -19.63 8.69 1.04
C LEU A 123 -20.93 8.50 1.80
N GLU A 124 -21.53 9.56 2.34
CA GLU A 124 -22.85 9.49 2.98
C GLU A 124 -23.96 9.11 2.00
N LYS A 125 -23.88 9.61 0.75
CA LYS A 125 -24.81 9.23 -0.31
C LYS A 125 -24.61 7.75 -0.69
N GLU A 126 -23.38 7.33 -0.92
CA GLU A 126 -23.05 5.94 -1.24
C GLU A 126 -23.52 4.99 -0.14
N LYS A 127 -23.33 5.35 1.13
CA LYS A 127 -23.82 4.58 2.28
C LYS A 127 -25.34 4.36 2.21
N LYS A 128 -26.12 5.39 1.87
CA LYS A 128 -27.59 5.28 1.73
C LYS A 128 -27.98 4.38 0.55
N GLU A 129 -27.27 4.47 -0.56
CA GLU A 129 -27.51 3.61 -1.72
C GLU A 129 -27.21 2.14 -1.40
N LEU A 130 -26.12 1.87 -0.67
CA LEU A 130 -25.77 0.53 -0.20
C LEU A 130 -26.79 -0.02 0.79
N GLU A 131 -27.33 0.80 1.70
CA GLU A 131 -28.37 0.39 2.63
C GLU A 131 -29.66 -0.06 1.90
N LEU A 132 -30.04 0.64 0.82
CA LEU A 132 -31.15 0.22 -0.05
C LEU A 132 -30.85 -1.09 -0.77
N CYS A 133 -29.62 -1.26 -1.28
CA CYS A 133 -29.21 -2.50 -1.93
C CYS A 133 -29.19 -3.69 -0.94
N GLN A 134 -28.74 -3.44 0.28
CA GLN A 134 -28.71 -4.42 1.36
C GLN A 134 -30.13 -4.86 1.70
N ALA A 135 -31.07 -3.93 1.86
CA ALA A 135 -32.48 -4.25 2.13
C ALA A 135 -33.10 -5.13 1.03
N ARG A 136 -32.74 -4.90 -0.25
CA ARG A 136 -33.17 -5.77 -1.36
C ARG A 136 -32.64 -7.19 -1.21
N VAL A 137 -31.33 -7.33 -1.01
CA VAL A 137 -30.68 -8.64 -0.86
C VAL A 137 -31.22 -9.38 0.37
N ASP A 138 -31.46 -8.69 1.48
CA ASP A 138 -32.05 -9.28 2.69
C ASP A 138 -33.48 -9.79 2.42
N GLY A 139 -34.26 -9.04 1.62
CA GLY A 139 -35.56 -9.49 1.14
C GLY A 139 -35.49 -10.79 0.33
N ASP A 140 -34.55 -10.86 -0.62
CA ASP A 140 -34.32 -12.06 -1.44
C ASP A 140 -33.88 -13.25 -0.59
N ILE A 141 -32.98 -13.02 0.38
CA ILE A 141 -32.54 -14.04 1.34
C ILE A 141 -33.74 -14.56 2.14
N LEU A 142 -34.62 -13.69 2.63
CA LEU A 142 -35.81 -14.10 3.38
C LEU A 142 -36.79 -14.89 2.51
N ALA A 143 -37.00 -14.47 1.26
CA ALA A 143 -37.86 -15.18 0.32
C ALA A 143 -37.33 -16.59 0.03
N LEU A 144 -36.02 -16.71 -0.23
CA LEU A 144 -35.36 -17.99 -0.45
C LEU A 144 -35.40 -18.88 0.80
N LYS A 145 -35.18 -18.33 2.00
CA LYS A 145 -35.32 -19.08 3.26
C LYS A 145 -36.72 -19.65 3.42
N ARG A 146 -37.77 -18.86 3.13
CA ARG A 146 -39.17 -19.34 3.16
C ARG A 146 -39.43 -20.43 2.12
N ALA A 147 -38.95 -20.23 0.89
CA ALA A 147 -39.09 -21.24 -0.17
C ALA A 147 -38.41 -22.55 0.23
N LEU A 148 -37.20 -22.48 0.80
CA LEU A 148 -36.49 -23.64 1.32
C LEU A 148 -37.24 -24.33 2.46
N GLN A 149 -37.86 -23.60 3.39
CA GLN A 149 -38.69 -24.18 4.45
C GLN A 149 -39.88 -24.96 3.87
N ILE A 150 -40.55 -24.42 2.85
CA ILE A 150 -41.66 -25.09 2.17
C ILE A 150 -41.18 -26.35 1.44
N VAL A 151 -40.07 -26.26 0.70
CA VAL A 151 -39.52 -27.38 -0.08
C VAL A 151 -38.95 -28.48 0.82
N SER A 152 -38.34 -28.12 1.95
CA SER A 152 -37.74 -29.06 2.90
C SER A 152 -38.78 -29.78 3.77
N GLY A 153 -40.07 -29.44 3.67
CA GLY A 153 -41.15 -30.18 4.33
C GLY A 153 -41.09 -30.14 5.86
N VAL A 154 -40.35 -29.20 6.45
CA VAL A 154 -40.31 -29.03 7.91
C VAL A 154 -41.54 -28.22 8.33
N SER A 155 -42.70 -28.87 8.29
CA SER A 155 -43.86 -28.48 9.09
C SER A 155 -43.50 -28.75 10.55
N GLY A 156 -43.26 -27.68 11.32
CA GLY A 156 -43.32 -27.76 12.77
C GLY A 156 -44.72 -28.07 13.23
#